data_AF-A0A1V9ABY3-F1
#
_entry.id   AF-A0A1V9ABY3-F1
#
_cell.length_a   1.000
_cell.length_b   1.000
_cell.length_c   1.000
_cell.angle_alpha   90.00
_cell.angle_beta   90.00
_cell.angle_gamma   90.00
#
_symmetry.space_group_name_H-M   'P 1'
#
loop_
_entity.id
_entity.type
_entity.pdbx_description
1 polymer ?
#
loop_
_entity_poly.entity_id
_entity_poly.type
_entity_poly.pdbx_seq_one_letter_code
_entity_poly.pdbx_strand_id
1 'polypeptide(L)' 'MVIRLLHRAHVRSTQMYVASLATIVLCVSLWVRAKTVDQQQRGNAERRALFVGLWPPMMWLIGDSLREWE' A
#
# COMPACT_ATOMS: atom_id res chain seq x y z
N MET A 1 14.58 -8.16 -13.18
CA MET A 1 14.11 -7.31 -14.31
C MET A 1 13.24 -6.14 -13.85
N VAL A 2 12.21 -6.36 -13.03
CA VAL A 2 11.25 -5.31 -12.59
C VAL A 2 11.93 -4.15 -11.83
N ILE A 3 12.80 -4.44 -10.85
CA ILE A 3 13.51 -3.42 -10.07
C ILE A 3 14.42 -2.54 -10.94
N ARG A 4 15.13 -3.14 -11.91
CA ARG A 4 15.95 -2.39 -12.88
C ARG A 4 15.10 -1.48 -13.78
N LEU A 5 13.88 -1.88 -14.10
CA LEU A 5 12.94 -1.07 -14.89
C LEU A 5 12.43 0.12 -14.07
N LEU A 6 12.09 -0.11 -12.79
CA LEU A 6 11.70 0.93 -11.84
C LEU A 6 12.83 1.94 -11.62
N HIS A 7 14.06 1.46 -11.46
CA HIS A 7 15.24 2.31 -11.33
C HIS A 7 15.48 3.15 -12.60
N ARG A 8 15.33 2.54 -13.80
CA ARG A 8 15.37 3.29 -15.07
C ARG A 8 14.25 4.31 -15.21
N ALA A 9 13.09 4.05 -14.61
CA ALA A 9 11.96 4.97 -14.55
C ALA A 9 12.12 6.07 -13.48
N HIS A 10 13.30 6.18 -12.85
CA HIS A 10 13.62 7.18 -11.83
C HIS A 10 12.72 7.10 -10.58
N VAL A 11 12.13 5.93 -10.33
CA VAL A 11 11.39 5.67 -9.10
C VAL A 11 12.42 5.58 -7.97
N ARG A 12 12.24 6.39 -6.92
CA ARG A 12 13.12 6.38 -5.75
C ARG A 12 12.59 5.45 -4.67
N SER A 13 13.50 4.86 -3.89
CA SER A 13 13.13 4.04 -2.73
C SER A 13 12.22 4.80 -1.76
N THR A 14 12.48 6.10 -1.58
CA THR A 14 11.66 6.98 -0.74
C THR A 14 10.19 7.03 -1.18
N GLN A 15 9.91 7.03 -2.49
CA GLN A 15 8.52 7.03 -2.98
C GLN A 15 7.79 5.73 -2.61
N MET A 16 8.49 4.60 -2.61
CA MET A 16 7.93 3.31 -2.22
C MET A 16 7.67 3.21 -0.72
N TYR A 17 8.55 3.76 0.12
CA TYR A 17 8.30 3.86 1.57
C TYR A 17 7.13 4.81 1.88
N VAL A 18 7.05 5.97 1.23
CA VAL A 18 5.91 6.89 1.38
C VAL A 18 4.62 6.23 0.89
N ALA A 19 4.66 5.52 -0.23
CA ALA A 19 3.50 4.81 -0.75
C ALA A 19 3.06 3.69 0.19
N SER A 20 3.98 2.93 0.80
CA SER A 20 3.69 1.96 1.86
C SER A 20 2.95 2.62 3.04
N LEU A 21 3.45 3.77 3.52
CA LEU A 21 2.80 4.52 4.59
C LEU A 21 1.40 5.02 4.19
N ALA A 22 1.26 5.53 2.96
CA ALA A 22 0.00 6.01 2.42
C ALA A 22 -1.05 4.89 2.35
N THR A 23 -0.62 3.66 2.05
CA THR A 23 -1.49 2.50 2.03
C THR A 23 -1.98 2.11 3.42
N ILE A 24 -1.15 2.24 4.46
CA ILE A 24 -1.59 2.06 5.86
C ILE A 24 -2.67 3.09 6.19
N VAL A 25 -2.43 4.36 5.87
CA VAL A 25 -3.40 5.44 6.08
C VAL A 25 -4.71 5.16 5.32
N LEU A 26 -4.63 4.72 4.07
CA LEU A 26 -5.79 4.36 3.27
C LEU A 26 -6.57 3.17 3.86
N CYS A 27 -5.88 2.14 4.34
CA CYS A 27 -6.48 0.99 5.03
C CYS A 27 -7.27 1.44 6.26
N VAL A 28 -6.66 2.25 7.13
CA VAL A 28 -7.32 2.78 8.33
C VAL A 28 -8.52 3.65 7.96
N SER A 29 -8.38 4.52 6.96
CA SER A 29 -9.47 5.37 6.46
C SER A 29 -10.66 4.56 5.96
N LEU A 30 -10.41 3.51 5.19
CA LEU A 30 -11.43 2.60 4.68
C LEU A 30 -12.07 1.80 5.81
N TRP A 31 -11.31 1.40 6.83
CA TRP A 31 -11.84 0.71 7.99
C TRP A 31 -12.76 1.60 8.84
N VAL A 32 -12.37 2.86 9.07
CA VAL A 32 -13.22 3.85 9.74
C VAL A 32 -14.50 4.07 8.92
N ARG A 33 -14.38 4.23 7.60
CA ARG A 33 -15.53 4.36 6.70
C ARG A 33 -16.41 3.09 6.69
N ALA A 34 -15.83 1.90 6.85
CA ALA A 34 -16.60 0.67 6.94
C ALA A 34 -17.51 0.63 8.18
N LYS A 35 -17.18 1.38 9.25
CA LYS A 35 -18.05 1.49 10.43
C LYS A 35 -19.26 2.42 10.22
N THR A 36 -19.26 3.22 9.15
CA THR A 36 -20.36 4.14 8.83
C THR A 36 -21.30 3.61 7.74
N VAL A 37 -21.02 2.42 7.17
CA VAL A 37 -21.90 1.78 6.18
C VAL A 37 -22.80 0.73 6.84
N ASP A 38 -23.97 0.55 6.23
CA ASP A 38 -24.97 -0.44 6.63
C ASP A 38 -24.40 -1.86 6.71
N GLN A 39 -24.94 -2.70 7.59
CA GLN A 39 -24.40 -4.03 7.94
C GLN A 39 -24.23 -4.94 6.70
N GLN A 40 -25.11 -4.80 5.70
CA GLN A 40 -25.02 -5.55 4.44
C GLN A 40 -23.79 -5.16 3.59
N GLN A 41 -23.36 -3.89 3.66
CA GLN A 41 -22.21 -3.36 2.93
C GLN A 41 -20.92 -3.39 3.75
N ARG A 42 -21.03 -3.40 5.08
CA ARG A 42 -19.92 -3.43 6.02
C ARG A 42 -18.93 -4.57 5.77
N GLY A 43 -19.42 -5.79 5.57
CA GLY A 43 -18.55 -6.94 5.30
C GLY A 43 -17.74 -6.80 4.02
N ASN A 44 -18.29 -6.14 2.99
CA ASN A 44 -17.54 -5.87 1.76
C ASN A 44 -16.53 -4.73 1.93
N ALA A 45 -16.87 -3.71 2.72
CA ALA A 45 -15.99 -2.60 3.05
C ALA A 45 -14.79 -3.05 3.91
N GLU A 46 -15.02 -3.93 4.90
CA GLU A 46 -13.98 -4.52 5.74
C GLU A 46 -13.02 -5.40 4.92
N ARG A 47 -13.52 -6.22 3.98
CA ARG A 47 -12.65 -6.99 3.05
C ARG A 47 -11.76 -6.08 2.21
N ARG A 48 -12.28 -4.96 1.71
CA ARG A 48 -11.49 -3.99 0.93
C ARG A 48 -10.41 -3.33 1.79
N ALA A 49 -10.74 -2.96 3.03
CA ALA A 49 -9.77 -2.40 3.97
C ALA A 49 -8.64 -3.42 4.27
N LEU A 50 -8.99 -4.67 4.58
CA LEU A 50 -8.02 -5.75 4.81
C LEU A 50 -7.12 -5.98 3.60
N PHE A 51 -7.70 -6.01 2.39
CA PHE A 51 -6.92 -6.15 1.15
C PHE A 51 -5.90 -5.03 1.00
N VAL A 52 -6.30 -3.77 1.23
CA VAL A 52 -5.39 -2.62 1.19
C VAL A 52 -4.31 -2.74 2.27
N GLY A 53 -4.63 -3.25 3.45
CA GLY A 53 -3.67 -3.50 4.54
C GLY A 53 -2.57 -4.54 4.24
N LEU A 54 -2.68 -5.34 3.17
CA LEU A 54 -1.65 -6.31 2.76
C LEU A 54 -0.56 -5.70 1.85
N TRP A 55 -0.83 -4.55 1.24
CA TRP A 55 0.10 -3.88 0.33
C TRP A 55 1.28 -3.14 0.99
N PRO A 56 1.20 -2.59 2.22
CA PRO A 56 2.32 -1.92 2.88
C PRO A 56 3.62 -2.73 2.95
N PRO A 57 3.64 -4.01 3.40
CA PRO A 57 4.88 -4.78 3.44
C PRO A 57 5.45 -5.04 2.05
N MET A 58 4.60 -5.26 1.04
CA MET A 58 5.04 -5.43 -0.36
C MET A 58 5.71 -4.16 -0.90
N MET A 59 5.09 -3.00 -0.70
CA MET A 59 5.63 -1.71 -1.16
C MET A 59 6.92 -1.35 -0.41
N TRP A 60 7.01 -1.69 0.88
CA TRP A 60 8.23 -1.50 1.66
C TRP A 60 9.38 -2.37 1.15
N LEU A 61 9.14 -3.66 0.90
CA LEU A 61 10.13 -4.58 0.36
C LEU A 61 10.61 -4.17 -1.04
N ILE A 62 9.71 -3.68 -1.89
CA ILE A 62 10.09 -3.10 -3.20
C ILE A 62 10.99 -1.88 -3.01
N GLY A 63 10.68 -1.00 -2.04
CA GLY A 63 11.51 0.15 -1.70
C GLY A 63 12.90 -0.26 -1.20
N ASP A 64 12.97 -1.29 -0.36
CA ASP A 64 14.24 -1.83 0.14
C ASP A 64 15.09 -2.43 -0.98
N SER A 65 14.47 -3.25 -1.84
CA SER A 65 15.12 -3.78 -3.03
C SER A 65 15.52 -2.70 -4.04
N LEU A 66 14.92 -1.52 -4.04
CA LEU A 66 15.29 -0.40 -4.92
C LEU A 66 16.43 0.44 -4.33
N ARG A 67 16.47 0.54 -2.99
CA ARG A 67 17.55 1.20 -2.24
C ARG A 67 18.90 0.53 -2.43
N GLU A 68 18.93 -0.78 -2.66
CA GLU A 68 20.17 -1.50 -3.00
C GLU A 68 20.78 -1.09 -4.36
N TRP A 69 19.99 -0.42 -5.22
CA TRP A 69 20.40 -0.01 -6.57
C TRP A 69 20.56 1.50 -6.73
N GLU A 70 20.14 2.28 -5.72
CA GLU A 70 20.31 3.75 -5.63
C GLU A 70 21.68 4.08 -5.02
#